data_AF-A0A842JL64-F1
#
_entry.id   AF-A0A842JL64-F1
#
_cell.length_a   1.000
_cell.length_b   1.000
_cell.length_c   1.000
_cell.angle_alpha   90.00
_cell.angle_beta   90.00
_cell.angle_gamma   90.00
#
_symmetry.space_group_name_H-M   'P 1'
#
loop_
_entity.id
_entity.type
_entity.pdbx_description
1 polymer ?
#
loop_
_entity_poly.entity_id
_entity_poly.type
_entity_poly.pdbx_seq_one_letter_code
_entity_poly.pdbx_strand_id
1 'polypeptide(L)'
;MSTDKLWTPANVVTLVRICLVPVFVVALLSPWPQWLGLPQVADDAKSLIAAGIFILISCTDWLDGYLARSRGEVTDFGKFMDPLADKILVCAALLALIELGALPSWVVLVILAREFIVSGVRMVAATEGVVIAASWYGKFKTVFQMVAIVLFCVKESYMVGSLNAAFSDGLWLLSWGVMLVALVLTVVSMLDYIAKARHLIGFGPKGRRSRAADGDDDSSAREITAEEIAAIEPAALGTLAGEVLDAARRAGAAVGTAESLTGGLIAAALTAVPGSSDAVRGGVVSYVDDVKREVLGVPRETLDRHGAVSAETARAMAEGARRDLGVDVAVSVTGIAGPGGAEPGKPVGTVWIGLASEGFADARLHEFPGDRTQVRLQTVRAALGRLKEALEDVEA
;
A
#
# COMPACT_ATOMS: atom_id res chain seq x y z
N MET A 1 15.82 19.92 -5.33
CA MET A 1 15.13 19.52 -4.09
C MET A 1 14.90 20.78 -3.28
N SER A 2 13.64 21.21 -3.13
CA SER A 2 13.27 22.30 -2.23
C SER A 2 13.71 21.91 -0.82
N THR A 3 14.40 22.79 -0.11
CA THR A 3 14.60 22.66 1.33
C THR A 3 13.24 22.80 1.99
N ASP A 4 12.57 21.68 2.24
CA ASP A 4 11.31 21.66 2.98
C ASP A 4 11.55 22.28 4.35
N LYS A 5 11.05 23.50 4.54
CA LYS A 5 11.01 24.15 5.84
C LYS A 5 10.16 23.28 6.75
N LEU A 6 10.80 22.49 7.61
CA LEU A 6 10.13 21.72 8.67
C LEU A 6 9.27 22.62 9.58
N TRP A 7 9.68 23.87 9.75
CA TRP A 7 9.01 24.86 10.60
C TRP A 7 8.04 25.72 9.80
N THR A 8 6.89 25.15 9.44
CA THR A 8 5.74 25.89 8.91
C THR A 8 4.74 26.21 10.03
N PRO A 9 3.95 27.28 9.92
CA PRO A 9 2.83 27.55 10.81
C PRO A 9 1.88 26.35 10.98
N ALA A 10 1.62 25.58 9.93
CA ALA A 10 0.81 24.37 10.00
C ALA A 10 1.44 23.31 10.92
N ASN A 11 2.72 22.98 10.70
CA ASN A 11 3.42 21.97 11.51
C ASN A 11 3.54 22.39 12.99
N VAL A 12 3.69 23.70 13.26
CA VAL A 12 3.69 24.23 14.64
C VAL A 12 2.33 23.99 15.31
N VAL A 13 1.22 24.21 14.60
CA VAL A 13 -0.12 23.95 15.13
C VAL A 13 -0.30 22.46 15.45
N THR A 14 0.13 21.55 14.58
CA THR A 14 0.11 20.10 14.84
C THR A 14 0.93 19.72 16.08
N LEU A 15 2.14 20.26 16.23
CA LEU A 15 3.00 20.00 17.40
C LEU A 15 2.38 20.54 18.69
N VAL A 16 1.82 21.75 18.65
CA VAL A 16 1.08 22.32 19.79
C VAL A 16 -0.10 21.43 20.17
N ARG A 17 -0.85 20.90 19.18
CA ARG A 17 -1.94 19.94 19.44
C ARG A 17 -1.46 18.75 20.28
N ILE A 18 -0.37 18.12 19.87
CA ILE A 18 0.20 16.95 20.58
C ILE A 18 0.59 17.32 22.02
N CYS A 19 1.24 18.47 22.20
CA CYS A 19 1.63 18.97 23.52
C CYS A 19 0.43 19.34 24.41
N LEU A 20 -0.72 19.66 23.84
CA LEU A 20 -1.96 19.95 24.58
C LEU A 20 -2.72 18.69 25.00
N VAL A 21 -2.42 17.50 24.44
CA VAL A 21 -3.11 16.26 24.84
C VAL A 21 -2.91 15.93 26.32
N PRO A 22 -1.69 15.96 26.90
CA PRO A 22 -1.51 15.78 28.34
C PRO A 22 -2.24 16.84 29.18
N VAL A 23 -2.31 18.09 28.70
CA VAL A 23 -3.05 19.16 29.37
C VAL A 23 -4.53 18.82 29.45
N PHE A 24 -5.11 18.33 28.37
CA PHE A 24 -6.49 17.84 28.36
C PHE A 24 -6.71 16.68 29.33
N VAL A 25 -5.82 15.68 29.34
CA VAL A 25 -5.92 14.52 30.26
C VAL A 25 -5.85 14.97 31.72
N VAL A 26 -4.91 15.86 32.06
CA VAL A 26 -4.81 16.45 33.41
C VAL A 26 -6.07 17.24 33.74
N ALA A 27 -6.58 18.05 32.81
CA ALA A 27 -7.80 18.82 33.02
C ALA A 27 -9.01 17.92 33.34
N LEU A 28 -9.10 16.74 32.71
CA LEU A 28 -10.19 15.79 32.86
C LEU A 28 -10.03 14.87 34.10
N LEU A 29 -8.84 14.35 34.37
CA LEU A 29 -8.63 13.35 35.43
C LEU A 29 -8.16 13.96 36.75
N SER A 30 -7.28 14.96 36.71
CA SER A 30 -6.61 15.47 37.91
C SER A 30 -7.51 16.35 38.80
N PRO A 31 -7.33 16.36 40.13
CA PRO A 31 -7.93 17.34 41.03
C PRO A 31 -7.29 18.75 40.94
N TRP A 32 -6.91 19.21 39.75
CA TRP A 32 -6.24 20.49 39.54
C TRP A 32 -6.95 21.73 40.11
N PRO A 33 -8.30 21.81 40.21
CA PRO A 33 -8.95 22.98 40.82
C PRO A 33 -8.67 23.06 42.32
N GLN A 34 -8.42 21.92 42.98
CA GLN A 34 -8.00 21.88 44.38
C GLN A 34 -6.58 22.44 44.54
N TRP A 35 -5.69 22.15 43.58
CA TRP A 35 -4.31 22.66 43.58
C TRP A 35 -4.25 24.19 43.47
N LEU A 36 -5.23 24.80 42.79
CA LEU A 36 -5.35 26.25 42.62
C LEU A 36 -6.15 26.94 43.74
N GLY A 37 -6.62 26.21 44.75
CA GLY A 37 -7.45 26.77 45.82
C GLY A 37 -8.83 27.23 45.36
N LEU A 38 -9.36 26.64 44.28
CA LEU A 38 -10.69 26.93 43.70
C LEU A 38 -11.65 25.72 43.86
N PRO A 39 -11.98 25.30 45.10
CA PRO A 39 -12.74 24.07 45.34
C PRO A 39 -14.17 24.11 44.78
N GLN A 40 -14.79 25.28 44.62
CA GLN A 40 -16.13 25.40 44.03
C GLN A 40 -16.13 25.16 42.51
N VAL A 41 -15.01 25.41 41.84
CA VAL A 41 -14.82 25.07 40.41
C VAL A 41 -14.53 23.57 40.23
N ALA A 42 -14.14 22.89 41.32
CA ALA A 42 -13.63 21.52 41.30
C ALA A 42 -14.65 20.46 40.87
N ASP A 43 -15.90 20.61 41.29
CA ASP A 43 -16.92 19.58 41.06
C ASP A 43 -17.85 19.92 39.87
N ASP A 44 -18.09 21.21 39.59
CA ASP A 44 -19.13 21.62 38.64
C ASP A 44 -18.62 21.83 37.21
N ALA A 45 -17.47 22.48 37.05
CA ALA A 45 -17.02 23.00 35.76
C ALA A 45 -15.84 22.24 35.16
N LYS A 46 -15.17 21.36 35.93
CA LYS A 46 -13.97 20.64 35.48
C LYS A 46 -14.18 19.88 34.17
N SER A 47 -15.23 19.06 34.10
CA SER A 47 -15.54 18.25 32.90
C SER A 47 -15.96 19.11 31.70
N LEU A 48 -16.60 20.27 31.95
CA LEU A 48 -16.93 21.26 30.91
C LEU A 48 -15.69 21.98 30.37
N ILE A 49 -14.75 22.34 31.24
CA ILE A 49 -13.47 22.93 30.86
C ILE A 49 -12.67 21.91 30.03
N ALA A 50 -12.61 20.66 30.47
CA ALA A 50 -11.97 19.59 29.70
C ALA A 50 -12.62 19.37 28.33
N ALA A 51 -13.96 19.39 28.25
CA ALA A 51 -14.68 19.33 26.97
C ALA A 51 -14.34 20.53 26.08
N GLY A 52 -14.28 21.75 26.63
CA GLY A 52 -13.87 22.95 25.90
C GLY A 52 -12.44 22.87 25.36
N ILE A 53 -11.50 22.38 26.18
CA ILE A 53 -10.12 22.12 25.74
C ILE A 53 -10.11 21.08 24.62
N PHE A 54 -10.83 19.97 24.75
CA PHE A 54 -10.89 18.94 23.71
C PHE A 54 -11.46 19.47 22.39
N ILE A 55 -12.52 20.29 22.43
CA ILE A 55 -13.09 20.95 21.25
C ILE A 55 -12.03 21.86 20.62
N LEU A 56 -11.35 22.69 21.41
CA LEU A 56 -10.33 23.61 20.91
C LEU A 56 -9.19 22.86 20.23
N ILE A 57 -8.68 21.78 20.86
CA ILE A 57 -7.66 20.92 20.29
C ILE A 57 -8.16 20.26 19.00
N SER A 58 -9.38 19.72 18.98
CA SER A 58 -9.95 19.06 17.79
C SER A 58 -10.15 20.03 16.62
N CYS A 59 -10.56 21.27 16.90
CA CYS A 59 -10.69 22.32 15.88
C CYS A 59 -9.35 22.72 15.26
N THR A 60 -8.22 22.48 15.95
CA THR A 60 -6.90 22.80 15.39
C THR A 60 -6.54 21.93 14.17
N ASP A 61 -7.19 20.77 13.97
CA ASP A 61 -7.03 19.89 12.77
C ASP A 61 -7.61 20.49 11.49
N TRP A 62 -8.67 21.25 11.66
CA TRP A 62 -9.18 22.00 10.53
C TRP A 62 -8.27 23.20 10.22
N LEU A 63 -7.67 23.81 11.25
CA LEU A 63 -6.85 25.01 11.14
C LEU A 63 -5.50 24.75 10.47
N ASP A 64 -4.73 23.74 10.90
CA ASP A 64 -3.44 23.39 10.27
C ASP A 64 -3.63 22.93 8.81
N GLY A 65 -4.65 22.12 8.53
CA GLY A 65 -4.99 21.71 7.17
C GLY A 65 -5.40 22.90 6.29
N TYR A 66 -6.12 23.87 6.83
CA TYR A 66 -6.42 25.12 6.13
C TYR A 66 -5.18 25.98 5.88
N LEU A 67 -4.31 26.14 6.88
CA LEU A 67 -3.07 26.90 6.77
C LEU A 67 -2.12 26.28 5.73
N ALA A 68 -1.95 24.96 5.74
CA ALA A 68 -1.11 24.24 4.78
C ALA A 68 -1.61 24.42 3.34
N ARG A 69 -2.93 24.29 3.11
CA ARG A 69 -3.53 24.44 1.76
C ARG A 69 -3.56 25.88 1.27
N SER A 70 -3.91 26.83 2.13
CA SER A 70 -4.03 28.26 1.76
C SER A 70 -2.68 28.92 1.47
N ARG A 71 -1.59 28.41 2.06
CA ARG A 71 -0.23 28.94 1.90
C ARG A 71 0.67 28.12 0.99
N GLY A 72 0.20 26.98 0.49
CA GLY A 72 1.01 26.05 -0.31
C GLY A 72 2.14 25.38 0.50
N GLU A 73 1.97 25.27 1.82
CA GLU A 73 2.98 24.77 2.77
C GLU A 73 2.73 23.30 3.14
N VAL A 74 2.36 22.47 2.17
CA VAL A 74 2.09 21.04 2.40
C VAL A 74 3.42 20.28 2.48
N THR A 75 3.81 19.90 3.70
CA THR A 75 5.08 19.17 3.96
C THR A 75 4.84 17.68 4.20
N ASP A 76 5.84 16.84 3.90
CA ASP A 76 5.76 15.40 4.18
C ASP A 76 5.74 15.09 5.69
N PHE A 77 6.41 15.93 6.50
CA PHE A 77 6.32 15.88 7.95
C PHE A 77 4.89 16.10 8.43
N GLY A 78 4.19 17.14 7.95
CA GLY A 78 2.79 17.40 8.28
C GLY A 78 1.87 16.23 7.90
N LYS A 79 2.00 15.70 6.68
CA LYS A 79 1.22 14.54 6.21
C LYS A 79 1.34 13.30 7.12
N PHE A 80 2.49 13.14 7.78
CA PHE A 80 2.73 12.06 8.73
C PHE A 80 2.24 12.40 10.15
N MET A 81 2.48 13.63 10.61
CA MET A 81 2.17 14.05 11.97
C MET A 81 0.68 14.28 12.21
N ASP A 82 -0.08 14.79 11.24
CA ASP A 82 -1.50 15.11 11.45
C ASP A 82 -2.33 13.85 11.80
N PRO A 83 -2.24 12.73 11.03
CA PRO A 83 -2.96 11.50 11.39
C PRO A 83 -2.47 10.84 12.68
N LEU A 84 -1.23 11.12 13.11
CA LEU A 84 -0.69 10.63 14.36
C LEU A 84 -1.26 11.42 15.55
N ALA A 85 -1.27 12.75 15.44
CA ALA A 85 -1.78 13.66 16.47
C ALA A 85 -3.26 13.37 16.78
N ASP A 86 -4.07 13.17 15.74
CA ASP A 86 -5.48 12.81 15.87
C ASP A 86 -5.69 11.52 16.67
N LYS A 87 -4.91 10.47 16.37
CA LYS A 87 -4.98 9.22 17.11
C LYS A 87 -4.58 9.40 18.55
N ILE A 88 -3.49 10.13 18.83
CA ILE A 88 -3.03 10.36 20.21
C ILE A 88 -4.11 11.07 21.03
N LEU A 89 -4.72 12.13 20.50
CA LEU A 89 -5.79 12.88 21.17
C LEU A 89 -7.00 11.98 21.47
N VAL A 90 -7.49 11.26 20.45
CA VAL A 90 -8.67 10.40 20.57
C VAL A 90 -8.42 9.23 21.52
N CYS A 91 -7.25 8.59 21.43
CA CYS A 91 -6.84 7.53 22.34
C CYS A 91 -6.79 8.02 23.79
N ALA A 92 -6.14 9.17 24.04
CA ALA A 92 -6.01 9.74 25.37
C ALA A 92 -7.39 10.06 25.98
N ALA A 93 -8.32 10.61 25.19
CA ALA A 93 -9.67 10.90 25.66
C ALA A 93 -10.46 9.63 26.00
N LEU A 94 -10.42 8.61 25.16
CA LEU A 94 -11.14 7.36 25.43
C LEU A 94 -10.57 6.62 26.64
N LEU A 95 -9.25 6.62 26.83
CA LEU A 95 -8.61 6.04 28.00
C LEU A 95 -8.98 6.78 29.29
N ALA A 96 -8.98 8.12 29.26
CA ALA A 96 -9.43 8.92 30.39
C ALA A 96 -10.91 8.65 30.75
N LEU A 97 -11.77 8.47 29.74
CA LEU A 97 -13.18 8.12 29.95
C LEU A 97 -13.38 6.70 30.51
N ILE A 98 -12.46 5.75 30.25
CA ILE A 98 -12.46 4.44 30.93
C ILE A 98 -12.10 4.62 32.40
N GLU A 99 -11.07 5.41 32.70
CA GLU A 99 -10.60 5.63 34.07
C GLU A 99 -11.67 6.31 34.94
N LEU A 100 -12.45 7.21 34.35
CA LEU A 100 -13.63 7.81 34.98
C LEU A 100 -14.82 6.85 35.11
N GLY A 101 -14.75 5.65 34.53
CA GLY A 101 -15.86 4.68 34.50
C GLY A 101 -17.01 5.05 33.56
N ALA A 102 -16.84 6.09 32.74
CA ALA A 102 -17.86 6.60 31.82
C ALA A 102 -18.06 5.69 30.59
N LEU A 103 -16.99 5.00 30.16
CA LEU A 103 -17.01 4.08 29.03
C LEU A 103 -16.45 2.70 29.41
N PRO A 104 -17.07 1.61 28.95
CA PRO A 104 -16.53 0.27 29.12
C PRO A 104 -15.34 0.05 28.19
N SER A 105 -14.35 -0.70 28.67
CA SER A 105 -13.09 -0.93 27.95
C SER A 105 -13.26 -1.60 26.58
N TRP A 106 -14.29 -2.42 26.39
CA TRP A 106 -14.55 -3.10 25.11
C TRP A 106 -14.90 -2.13 23.97
N VAL A 107 -15.59 -1.01 24.27
CA VAL A 107 -15.93 0.03 23.28
C VAL A 107 -14.65 0.65 22.75
N VAL A 108 -13.75 1.02 23.65
CA VAL A 108 -12.47 1.62 23.32
C VAL A 108 -11.57 0.62 22.59
N LEU A 109 -11.57 -0.65 23.00
CA LEU A 109 -10.82 -1.71 22.33
C LEU A 109 -11.22 -1.84 20.86
N VAL A 110 -12.51 -1.84 20.54
CA VAL A 110 -13.00 -1.91 19.14
C VAL A 110 -12.49 -0.73 18.31
N ILE A 111 -12.56 0.48 18.88
CA ILE A 111 -12.09 1.70 18.22
C ILE A 111 -10.58 1.64 17.97
N LEU A 112 -9.79 1.31 19.00
CA LEU A 112 -8.34 1.24 18.91
C LEU A 112 -7.89 0.14 17.95
N ALA A 113 -8.44 -1.06 18.08
CA ALA A 113 -8.14 -2.18 17.20
C ALA A 113 -8.37 -1.81 15.73
N ARG A 114 -9.48 -1.14 15.43
CA ARG A 114 -9.77 -0.64 14.08
C ARG A 114 -8.70 0.34 13.58
N GLU A 115 -8.23 1.27 14.41
CA GLU A 115 -7.20 2.24 14.01
C GLU A 115 -5.91 1.55 13.59
N PHE A 116 -5.48 0.53 14.34
CA PHE A 116 -4.31 -0.28 14.00
C PHE A 116 -4.54 -1.13 12.74
N ILE A 117 -5.69 -1.82 12.65
CA ILE A 117 -6.02 -2.67 11.50
C ILE A 117 -6.03 -1.86 10.21
N VAL A 118 -6.78 -0.75 10.16
CA VAL A 118 -6.88 0.06 8.93
C VAL A 118 -5.54 0.70 8.56
N SER A 119 -4.73 1.10 9.54
CA SER A 119 -3.39 1.64 9.28
C SER A 119 -2.45 0.58 8.72
N GLY A 120 -2.47 -0.63 9.29
CA GLY A 120 -1.67 -1.76 8.80
C GLY A 120 -2.08 -2.18 7.40
N VAL A 121 -3.38 -2.31 7.13
CA VAL A 121 -3.91 -2.63 5.80
C VAL A 121 -3.47 -1.62 4.75
N ARG A 122 -3.54 -0.32 5.05
CA ARG A 122 -3.09 0.73 4.14
C ARG A 122 -1.58 0.72 3.93
N MET A 123 -0.81 0.37 4.96
CA MET A 123 0.64 0.26 4.88
C MET A 123 1.07 -0.89 3.97
N VAL A 124 0.48 -2.08 4.16
CA VAL A 124 0.72 -3.25 3.29
C VAL A 124 0.28 -2.97 1.85
N ALA A 125 -0.85 -2.29 1.66
CA ALA A 125 -1.25 -1.92 0.30
C ALA A 125 -0.26 -0.95 -0.36
N ALA A 126 0.31 -0.01 0.39
CA ALA A 126 1.30 0.91 -0.13
C ALA A 126 2.62 0.21 -0.51
N THR A 127 3.03 -0.85 0.20
CA THR A 127 4.24 -1.63 -0.18
C THR A 127 4.04 -2.40 -1.48
N GLU A 128 2.81 -2.79 -1.80
CA GLU A 128 2.41 -3.41 -3.07
C GLU A 128 2.12 -2.38 -4.18
N GLY A 129 2.39 -1.09 -3.95
CA GLY A 129 2.13 0.00 -4.91
C GLY A 129 0.66 0.37 -5.07
N VAL A 130 -0.24 -0.16 -4.23
CA VAL A 130 -1.68 0.14 -4.26
C VAL A 130 -2.04 1.20 -3.21
N VAL A 131 -2.38 2.40 -3.67
CA VAL A 131 -2.83 3.48 -2.77
C VAL A 131 -4.33 3.38 -2.53
N ILE A 132 -4.74 2.92 -1.34
CA ILE A 132 -6.15 2.88 -0.94
C ILE A 132 -6.62 4.28 -0.53
N ALA A 133 -7.52 4.86 -1.32
CA ALA A 133 -8.13 6.15 -1.05
C ALA A 133 -8.92 6.18 0.26
N ALA A 134 -8.99 7.36 0.89
CA ALA A 134 -9.72 7.57 2.14
C ALA A 134 -11.23 7.30 1.97
N SER A 135 -11.81 6.42 2.79
CA SER A 135 -13.24 6.14 2.71
C SER A 135 -14.08 7.21 3.40
N TRP A 136 -15.28 7.46 2.88
CA TRP A 136 -16.24 8.41 3.48
C TRP A 136 -16.65 7.97 4.89
N TYR A 137 -16.84 6.68 5.13
CA TYR A 137 -17.12 6.13 6.47
C TYR A 137 -16.03 6.49 7.47
N GLY A 138 -14.76 6.51 7.02
CA GLY A 138 -13.62 6.91 7.83
C GLY A 138 -13.67 8.37 8.29
N LYS A 139 -14.23 9.27 7.47
CA LYS A 139 -14.39 10.70 7.83
C LYS A 139 -15.55 10.87 8.80
N PHE A 140 -16.70 10.26 8.50
CA PHE A 140 -17.88 10.37 9.35
C PHE A 140 -17.64 9.76 10.74
N LYS A 141 -17.00 8.59 10.83
CA LYS A 141 -16.74 7.97 12.14
C LYS A 141 -15.99 8.94 13.06
N THR A 142 -15.00 9.67 12.54
CA THR A 142 -14.15 10.56 13.34
C THR A 142 -14.94 11.74 13.87
N VAL A 143 -15.83 12.32 13.06
CA VAL A 143 -16.75 13.38 13.52
C VAL A 143 -17.68 12.86 14.62
N PHE A 144 -18.36 11.73 14.39
CA PHE A 144 -19.26 11.16 15.40
C PHE A 144 -18.51 10.76 16.68
N GLN A 145 -17.28 10.27 16.55
CA GLN A 145 -16.44 9.91 17.68
C GLN A 145 -15.97 11.12 18.49
N MET A 146 -15.55 12.21 17.84
CA MET A 146 -15.21 13.47 18.51
C MET A 146 -16.42 14.03 19.25
N VAL A 147 -17.59 14.04 18.60
CA VAL A 147 -18.86 14.48 19.23
C VAL A 147 -19.22 13.58 20.42
N ALA A 148 -19.07 12.26 20.29
CA ALA A 148 -19.33 11.34 21.39
C ALA A 148 -18.41 11.63 22.58
N ILE A 149 -17.10 11.80 22.37
CA ILE A 149 -16.14 12.14 23.43
C ILE A 149 -16.57 13.42 24.15
N VAL A 150 -16.92 14.48 23.41
CA VAL A 150 -17.40 15.73 23.98
C VAL A 150 -18.66 15.51 24.82
N LEU A 151 -19.64 14.78 24.29
CA LEU A 151 -20.89 14.49 24.99
C LEU A 151 -20.67 13.67 26.28
N PHE A 152 -19.72 12.72 26.27
CA PHE A 152 -19.34 11.98 27.47
C PHE A 152 -18.62 12.88 28.49
N CYS A 153 -17.70 13.74 28.06
CA CYS A 153 -17.07 14.73 28.96
C CYS A 153 -18.13 15.68 29.58
N VAL A 154 -19.11 16.14 28.80
CA VAL A 154 -20.18 17.02 29.29
C VAL A 154 -21.14 16.27 30.22
N LYS A 155 -21.47 15.01 29.90
CA LYS A 155 -22.32 14.16 30.75
C LYS A 155 -21.72 13.95 32.14
N GLU A 156 -20.40 13.83 32.25
CA GLU A 156 -19.69 13.71 33.53
C GLU A 156 -19.60 15.06 34.30
N SER A 157 -20.27 16.13 33.85
CA SER A 157 -20.37 17.39 34.60
C SER A 157 -21.54 17.35 35.60
N TYR A 158 -21.24 17.69 36.86
CA TYR A 158 -22.24 17.78 37.93
C TYR A 158 -23.39 18.77 37.63
N MET A 159 -23.13 19.84 36.88
CA MET A 159 -24.16 20.81 36.43
C MET A 159 -25.29 20.16 35.62
N VAL A 160 -25.00 19.10 34.85
CA VAL A 160 -26.04 18.37 34.10
C VAL A 160 -26.84 17.45 35.03
N GLY A 161 -26.21 16.90 36.07
CA GLY A 161 -26.88 16.08 37.07
C GLY A 161 -27.85 16.86 37.97
N SER A 162 -27.61 18.17 38.17
CA SER A 162 -28.49 19.07 38.93
C SER A 162 -29.59 19.72 38.09
N LEU A 163 -29.43 19.77 36.76
CA LEU A 163 -30.46 20.20 35.81
C LEU A 163 -31.40 19.02 35.50
N ASN A 164 -32.66 19.08 35.97
CA ASN A 164 -33.83 18.23 35.63
C ASN A 164 -33.51 16.80 35.14
N ALA A 165 -33.90 15.77 35.90
CA ALA A 165 -33.70 14.35 35.55
C ALA A 165 -33.99 14.00 34.07
N ALA A 166 -35.02 14.60 33.47
CA ALA A 166 -35.34 14.39 32.05
C ALA A 166 -34.24 14.87 31.08
N PHE A 167 -33.50 15.93 31.42
CA PHE A 167 -32.37 16.44 30.64
C PHE A 167 -31.15 15.53 30.76
N SER A 168 -30.85 15.04 31.96
CA SER A 168 -29.77 14.08 32.21
C SER A 168 -30.00 12.75 31.47
N ASP A 169 -31.23 12.22 31.52
CA ASP A 169 -31.61 11.00 30.79
C ASP A 169 -31.54 11.19 29.27
N GLY A 170 -31.97 12.37 28.78
CA GLY A 170 -31.87 12.74 27.38
C GLY A 170 -30.42 12.82 26.90
N LEU A 171 -29.53 13.43 27.69
CA LEU A 171 -28.10 13.50 27.38
C LEU A 171 -27.45 12.12 27.43
N TRP A 172 -27.80 11.27 28.39
CA TRP A 172 -27.31 9.90 28.44
C TRP A 172 -27.67 9.13 27.17
N LEU A 173 -28.93 9.20 26.74
CA LEU A 173 -29.40 8.56 25.51
C LEU A 173 -28.69 9.12 24.28
N LEU A 174 -28.49 10.44 24.21
CA LEU A 174 -27.80 11.09 23.12
C LEU A 174 -26.32 10.66 23.05
N SER A 175 -25.59 10.72 24.17
CA SER A 175 -24.18 10.32 24.23
C SER A 175 -23.97 8.89 23.76
N TRP A 176 -24.78 7.95 24.27
CA TRP A 176 -24.72 6.54 23.85
C TRP A 176 -25.20 6.32 22.43
N GLY A 177 -26.23 7.03 21.97
CA GLY A 177 -26.71 6.98 20.60
C GLY A 177 -25.63 7.40 19.60
N VAL A 178 -24.95 8.52 19.86
CA VAL A 178 -23.84 9.02 19.03
C VAL A 178 -22.65 8.06 19.10
N MET A 179 -22.31 7.52 20.27
CA MET A 179 -21.24 6.52 20.42
C MET A 179 -21.54 5.22 19.67
N LEU A 180 -22.79 4.75 19.69
CA LEU A 180 -23.21 3.57 18.94
C LEU A 180 -23.05 3.81 17.42
N VAL A 181 -23.46 4.97 16.92
CA VAL A 181 -23.23 5.35 15.52
C VAL A 181 -21.74 5.40 15.20
N ALA A 182 -20.91 5.98 16.07
CA ALA A 182 -19.46 6.00 15.90
C ALA A 182 -18.85 4.59 15.83
N LEU A 183 -19.32 3.66 16.68
CA LEU A 183 -18.89 2.26 16.67
C LEU A 183 -19.31 1.53 15.39
N VAL A 184 -20.57 1.70 14.96
CA VAL A 184 -21.05 1.10 13.71
C VAL A 184 -20.23 1.61 12.51
N LEU A 185 -20.02 2.93 12.42
CA LEU A 185 -19.19 3.52 11.37
C LEU A 185 -17.73 3.06 11.45
N THR A 186 -17.21 2.83 12.65
CA THR A 186 -15.87 2.29 12.88
C THR A 186 -15.74 0.89 12.29
N VAL A 187 -16.69 0.00 12.58
CA VAL A 187 -16.73 -1.38 12.05
C VAL A 187 -16.97 -1.38 10.54
N VAL A 188 -17.95 -0.63 10.04
CA VAL A 188 -18.25 -0.53 8.60
C VAL A 188 -17.03 0.00 7.84
N SER A 189 -16.38 1.03 8.36
CA SER A 189 -15.15 1.56 7.77
C SER A 189 -14.03 0.52 7.76
N MET A 190 -13.84 -0.24 8.85
CA MET A 190 -12.84 -1.32 8.90
C MET A 190 -13.09 -2.37 7.82
N LEU A 191 -14.34 -2.83 7.70
CA LEU A 191 -14.74 -3.82 6.71
C LEU A 191 -14.56 -3.31 5.28
N ASP A 192 -14.87 -2.03 5.01
CA ASP A 192 -14.63 -1.41 3.70
C ASP A 192 -13.13 -1.40 3.33
N TYR A 193 -12.25 -1.08 4.29
CA TYR A 193 -10.79 -1.13 4.06
C TYR A 193 -10.28 -2.55 3.84
N ILE A 194 -10.72 -3.51 4.64
CA ILE A 194 -10.35 -4.92 4.47
C ILE A 194 -10.88 -5.45 3.14
N ALA A 195 -12.11 -5.12 2.76
CA ALA A 195 -12.71 -5.52 1.49
C ALA A 195 -11.94 -4.96 0.29
N LYS A 196 -11.45 -3.71 0.36
CA LYS A 196 -10.58 -3.12 -0.66
C LYS A 196 -9.22 -3.81 -0.73
N ALA A 197 -8.68 -4.22 0.41
CA ALA A 197 -7.38 -4.89 0.51
C ALA A 197 -7.45 -6.43 0.46
N ARG A 198 -8.63 -7.02 0.24
CA ARG A 198 -8.82 -8.48 0.25
C ARG A 198 -7.92 -9.23 -0.71
N HIS A 199 -7.58 -8.60 -1.84
CA HIS A 199 -6.71 -9.16 -2.87
C HIS A 199 -5.23 -9.14 -2.47
N LEU A 200 -4.88 -8.34 -1.45
CA LEU A 200 -3.53 -8.15 -0.95
C LEU A 200 -3.25 -9.00 0.31
N ILE A 201 -4.28 -9.28 1.11
CA ILE A 201 -4.15 -9.97 2.41
C ILE A 201 -4.42 -11.49 2.27
N GLY A 202 -4.55 -12.02 1.05
CA GLY A 202 -4.75 -13.47 0.83
C GLY A 202 -6.10 -14.03 1.32
N PHE A 203 -6.97 -13.23 1.95
CA PHE A 203 -8.34 -13.62 2.28
C PHE A 203 -9.28 -13.43 1.08
N GLY A 204 -9.02 -14.19 0.02
CA GLY A 204 -10.02 -14.48 -1.00
C GLY A 204 -10.96 -15.58 -0.49
N PRO A 205 -12.27 -15.35 -0.33
CA PRO A 205 -13.21 -16.44 -0.09
C PRO A 205 -13.23 -17.35 -1.31
N LYS A 206 -12.97 -18.64 -1.09
CA LYS A 206 -13.48 -19.73 -1.91
C LYS A 206 -14.98 -19.50 -2.15
N GLY A 207 -15.36 -19.26 -3.40
CA GLY A 207 -16.74 -19.36 -3.85
C GLY A 207 -17.73 -18.33 -3.30
N ARG A 208 -17.95 -17.24 -4.04
CA ARG A 208 -19.31 -16.82 -4.41
C ARG A 208 -19.30 -15.91 -5.62
N ARG A 209 -19.76 -16.50 -6.72
CA ARG A 209 -20.28 -15.86 -7.94
C ARG A 209 -20.90 -14.48 -7.63
N SER A 210 -20.34 -13.43 -8.20
CA SER A 210 -21.13 -12.25 -8.57
C SER A 210 -21.46 -12.38 -10.05
N ARG A 211 -22.72 -12.71 -10.29
CA ARG A 211 -23.39 -12.72 -11.58
C ARG A 211 -23.65 -11.25 -11.95
N ALA A 212 -23.39 -10.92 -13.22
CA ALA A 212 -23.75 -9.69 -13.95
C ALA A 212 -22.56 -8.80 -14.37
N ALA A 213 -21.93 -9.18 -15.48
CA ALA A 213 -21.75 -8.34 -16.66
C ALA A 213 -21.56 -9.29 -17.84
N ASP A 214 -22.59 -9.40 -18.68
CA ASP A 214 -22.56 -10.15 -19.94
C ASP A 214 -21.49 -9.56 -20.87
N GLY A 215 -20.74 -10.45 -21.50
CA GLY A 215 -19.75 -10.16 -22.51
C GLY A 215 -18.92 -11.42 -22.71
N ASP A 216 -19.31 -12.22 -23.70
CA ASP A 216 -18.56 -13.39 -24.18
C ASP A 216 -17.07 -13.07 -24.29
N ASP A 217 -16.24 -13.74 -23.49
CA ASP A 217 -14.90 -14.06 -23.94
C ASP A 217 -14.45 -15.40 -23.34
N ASP A 218 -14.24 -16.33 -24.27
CA ASP A 218 -13.76 -17.67 -24.08
C ASP A 218 -12.30 -17.62 -23.61
N SER A 219 -12.07 -17.39 -22.32
CA SER A 219 -10.77 -17.64 -21.70
C SER A 219 -10.91 -18.76 -20.67
N SER A 220 -10.68 -19.98 -21.14
CA SER A 220 -10.32 -21.12 -20.30
C SER A 220 -8.94 -20.90 -19.65
N ALA A 221 -8.74 -19.78 -18.96
CA ALA A 221 -7.52 -19.51 -18.23
C ALA A 221 -7.43 -20.53 -17.10
N ARG A 222 -6.55 -21.52 -17.28
CA ARG A 222 -6.19 -22.50 -16.25
C ARG A 222 -5.94 -21.78 -14.94
N GLU A 223 -6.46 -22.29 -13.82
CA GLU A 223 -6.09 -21.75 -12.51
C GLU A 223 -4.64 -22.10 -12.18
N ILE A 224 -3.89 -21.14 -11.63
CA ILE A 224 -2.53 -21.38 -11.14
C ILE A 224 -2.58 -22.25 -9.87
N THR A 225 -1.74 -23.27 -9.83
CA THR A 225 -1.64 -24.20 -8.69
C THR A 225 -0.85 -23.59 -7.53
N ALA A 226 -1.03 -24.15 -6.32
CA ALA A 226 -0.29 -23.70 -5.14
C ALA A 226 1.23 -23.88 -5.28
N GLU A 227 1.66 -24.93 -5.99
CA GLU A 227 3.08 -25.17 -6.28
C GLU A 227 3.64 -24.12 -7.26
N GLU A 228 2.89 -23.79 -8.31
CA GLU A 228 3.24 -22.73 -9.26
C GLU A 228 3.31 -21.35 -8.57
N ILE A 229 2.42 -21.07 -7.60
CA ILE A 229 2.49 -19.86 -6.76
C ILE A 229 3.75 -19.86 -5.88
N ALA A 230 4.02 -20.96 -5.17
CA ALA A 230 5.20 -21.05 -4.31
C ALA A 230 6.50 -20.87 -5.10
N ALA A 231 6.54 -21.34 -6.35
CA ALA A 231 7.69 -21.24 -7.22
C ALA A 231 7.99 -19.82 -7.72
N ILE A 232 7.02 -18.89 -7.62
CA ILE A 232 7.16 -17.49 -8.05
C ILE A 232 7.22 -16.49 -6.89
N GLU A 233 7.24 -16.98 -5.65
CA GLU A 233 7.44 -16.16 -4.46
C GLU A 233 8.83 -15.48 -4.49
N PRO A 234 8.99 -14.28 -3.89
CA PRO A 234 10.24 -13.52 -3.93
C PRO A 234 11.46 -14.31 -3.45
N ALA A 235 11.29 -15.16 -2.42
CA ALA A 235 12.37 -16.02 -1.92
C ALA A 235 12.83 -17.04 -2.96
N ALA A 236 11.89 -17.70 -3.66
CA ALA A 236 12.20 -18.69 -4.69
C ALA A 236 12.89 -18.04 -5.91
N LEU A 237 12.41 -16.87 -6.33
CA LEU A 237 13.05 -16.09 -7.40
C LEU A 237 14.46 -15.62 -7.02
N GLY A 238 14.66 -15.20 -5.76
CA GLY A 238 15.97 -14.83 -5.24
C GLY A 238 16.96 -15.99 -5.22
N THR A 239 16.52 -17.18 -4.81
CA THR A 239 17.33 -18.41 -4.90
C THR A 239 17.74 -18.71 -6.33
N LEU A 240 16.78 -18.70 -7.27
CA LEU A 240 17.07 -18.98 -8.68
C LEU A 240 18.00 -17.92 -9.31
N ALA A 241 17.83 -16.65 -8.95
CA ALA A 241 18.75 -15.58 -9.39
C ALA A 241 20.18 -15.80 -8.87
N GLY A 242 20.33 -16.28 -7.62
CA GLY A 242 21.62 -16.67 -7.07
C GLY A 242 22.28 -17.79 -7.88
N GLU A 243 21.51 -18.82 -8.23
CA GLU A 243 21.99 -19.93 -9.06
C GLU A 243 22.45 -19.47 -10.45
N VAL A 244 21.72 -18.53 -11.09
CA VAL A 244 22.13 -17.92 -12.36
C VAL A 244 23.47 -17.21 -12.24
N LEU A 245 23.68 -16.43 -11.17
CA LEU A 245 24.93 -15.71 -10.97
C LEU A 245 26.10 -16.65 -10.67
N ASP A 246 25.86 -17.72 -9.93
CA ASP A 246 26.88 -18.73 -9.69
C ASP A 246 27.26 -19.47 -10.99
N ALA A 247 26.30 -19.78 -11.85
CA ALA A 247 26.58 -20.32 -13.19
C ALA A 247 27.36 -19.31 -14.05
N ALA A 248 26.96 -18.04 -14.05
CA ALA A 248 27.67 -16.99 -14.78
C ALA A 248 29.14 -16.83 -14.32
N ARG A 249 29.38 -16.87 -13.00
CA ARG A 249 30.73 -16.80 -12.43
C ARG A 249 31.58 -17.99 -12.83
N ARG A 250 31.03 -19.21 -12.82
CA ARG A 250 31.75 -20.42 -13.27
C ARG A 250 32.12 -20.35 -14.74
N ALA A 251 31.18 -19.90 -15.57
CA ALA A 251 31.40 -19.72 -17.01
C ALA A 251 32.27 -18.49 -17.35
N GLY A 252 32.56 -17.60 -16.39
CA GLY A 252 33.24 -16.33 -16.65
C GLY A 252 32.44 -15.39 -17.56
N ALA A 253 31.11 -15.51 -17.56
CA ALA A 253 30.21 -14.85 -18.50
C ALA A 253 29.48 -13.66 -17.88
N ALA A 254 29.33 -12.59 -18.65
CA ALA A 254 28.49 -11.45 -18.34
C ALA A 254 27.05 -11.68 -18.82
N VAL A 255 26.07 -11.21 -18.04
CA VAL A 255 24.64 -11.34 -18.33
C VAL A 255 23.93 -9.99 -18.41
N GLY A 256 22.92 -9.92 -19.28
CA GLY A 256 22.07 -8.74 -19.48
C GLY A 256 20.61 -9.09 -19.76
N THR A 257 19.74 -8.08 -19.68
CA THR A 257 18.27 -8.27 -19.83
C THR A 257 17.64 -7.24 -20.77
N ALA A 258 16.59 -7.63 -21.50
CA ALA A 258 15.68 -6.75 -22.21
C ALA A 258 14.23 -7.03 -21.81
N GLU A 259 13.60 -6.10 -21.09
CA GLU A 259 12.32 -6.34 -20.41
C GLU A 259 11.20 -5.46 -20.97
N SER A 260 10.10 -6.08 -21.42
CA SER A 260 8.86 -5.36 -21.75
C SER A 260 7.82 -5.54 -20.63
N LEU A 261 7.01 -6.60 -20.66
CA LEU A 261 5.91 -6.81 -19.70
C LEU A 261 6.32 -6.88 -18.22
N THR A 262 7.56 -7.34 -17.94
CA THR A 262 8.08 -7.47 -16.58
C THR A 262 8.53 -6.14 -16.00
N GLY A 263 8.90 -5.15 -16.84
CA GLY A 263 9.21 -3.80 -16.38
C GLY A 263 10.44 -3.69 -15.47
N GLY A 264 11.46 -4.53 -15.65
CA GLY A 264 12.69 -4.49 -14.86
C GLY A 264 12.77 -5.50 -13.72
N LEU A 265 11.79 -6.40 -13.59
CA LEU A 265 11.75 -7.38 -12.51
C LEU A 265 12.84 -8.47 -12.63
N ILE A 266 13.29 -8.81 -13.84
CA ILE A 266 14.37 -9.77 -14.03
C ILE A 266 15.69 -9.14 -13.57
N ALA A 267 15.97 -7.91 -14.01
CA ALA A 267 17.11 -7.13 -13.54
C ALA A 267 17.07 -6.91 -12.03
N ALA A 268 15.90 -6.59 -11.45
CA ALA A 268 15.73 -6.46 -10.00
C ALA A 268 16.05 -7.76 -9.25
N ALA A 269 15.58 -8.92 -9.73
CA ALA A 269 15.86 -10.21 -9.11
C ALA A 269 17.37 -10.54 -9.12
N LEU A 270 18.05 -10.30 -10.24
CA LEU A 270 19.50 -10.52 -10.35
C LEU A 270 20.29 -9.56 -9.45
N THR A 271 19.95 -8.27 -9.46
CA THR A 271 20.68 -7.24 -8.71
C THR A 271 20.43 -7.29 -7.20
N ALA A 272 19.35 -7.93 -6.75
CA ALA A 272 19.09 -8.17 -5.34
C ALA A 272 20.08 -9.14 -4.68
N VAL A 273 20.77 -9.98 -5.47
CA VAL A 273 21.79 -10.90 -4.96
C VAL A 273 23.11 -10.15 -4.72
N PRO A 274 23.73 -10.28 -3.53
CA PRO A 274 25.04 -9.68 -3.25
C PRO A 274 26.12 -10.12 -4.25
N GLY A 275 26.96 -9.17 -4.68
CA GLY A 275 28.03 -9.44 -5.66
C GLY A 275 27.52 -9.67 -7.09
N SER A 276 26.29 -9.27 -7.40
CA SER A 276 25.73 -9.37 -8.76
C SER A 276 26.45 -8.50 -9.78
N SER A 277 27.17 -7.46 -9.35
CA SER A 277 28.00 -6.60 -10.21
C SER A 277 29.10 -7.34 -10.97
N ASP A 278 29.47 -8.55 -10.53
CA ASP A 278 30.56 -9.32 -11.14
C ASP A 278 30.12 -9.97 -12.47
N ALA A 279 28.82 -10.21 -12.65
CA ALA A 279 28.27 -10.84 -13.84
C ALA A 279 27.19 -9.98 -14.54
N VAL A 280 26.37 -9.24 -13.79
CA VAL A 280 25.27 -8.45 -14.36
C VAL A 280 25.79 -7.11 -14.84
N ARG A 281 25.65 -6.83 -16.14
CA ARG A 281 26.10 -5.54 -16.73
C ARG A 281 24.99 -4.51 -16.82
N GLY A 282 23.74 -4.94 -16.92
CA GLY A 282 22.60 -4.04 -16.96
C GLY A 282 21.36 -4.67 -17.57
N GLY A 283 20.37 -3.81 -17.81
CA GLY A 283 19.11 -4.19 -18.44
C GLY A 283 18.47 -3.02 -19.16
N VAL A 284 17.69 -3.33 -20.20
CA VAL A 284 16.92 -2.34 -20.97
C VAL A 284 15.44 -2.62 -20.79
N VAL A 285 14.71 -1.67 -20.21
CA VAL A 285 13.24 -1.75 -20.14
C VAL A 285 12.64 -1.13 -21.40
N SER A 286 12.17 -1.97 -22.33
CA SER A 286 11.65 -1.61 -23.66
C SER A 286 10.14 -1.85 -23.77
N TYR A 287 9.39 -1.13 -22.93
CA TYR A 287 7.93 -1.30 -22.80
C TYR A 287 7.19 -0.98 -24.11
N VAL A 288 7.52 0.16 -24.73
CA VAL A 288 6.91 0.62 -26.00
C VAL A 288 7.80 0.29 -27.20
N ASP A 289 7.19 0.20 -28.38
CA ASP A 289 7.86 -0.24 -29.60
C ASP A 289 8.98 0.69 -30.07
N ASP A 290 8.85 2.00 -29.85
CA ASP A 290 9.92 2.94 -30.16
C ASP A 290 11.20 2.63 -29.37
N VAL A 291 11.08 2.25 -28.10
CA VAL A 291 12.25 1.85 -27.28
C VAL A 291 12.85 0.54 -27.78
N LYS A 292 12.03 -0.43 -28.21
CA LYS A 292 12.53 -1.67 -28.83
C LYS A 292 13.37 -1.37 -30.08
N ARG A 293 12.93 -0.43 -30.92
CA ARG A 293 13.67 -0.04 -32.13
C ARG A 293 14.91 0.79 -31.83
N GLU A 294 14.75 1.85 -31.05
CA GLU A 294 15.79 2.87 -30.88
C GLU A 294 16.91 2.42 -29.95
N VAL A 295 16.58 1.63 -28.92
CA VAL A 295 17.56 1.19 -27.91
C VAL A 295 18.10 -0.20 -28.21
N LEU A 296 17.24 -1.14 -28.62
CA LEU A 296 17.65 -2.53 -28.87
C LEU A 296 17.90 -2.83 -30.36
N GLY A 297 17.58 -1.90 -31.26
CA GLY A 297 17.77 -2.08 -32.69
C GLY A 297 16.80 -3.11 -33.30
N VAL A 298 15.64 -3.36 -32.68
CA VAL A 298 14.64 -4.26 -33.26
C VAL A 298 14.19 -3.71 -34.62
N PRO A 299 14.29 -4.47 -35.72
CA PRO A 299 13.93 -3.97 -37.04
C PRO A 299 12.45 -3.56 -37.09
N ARG A 300 12.18 -2.41 -37.72
CA ARG A 300 10.80 -1.93 -37.89
C ARG A 300 9.92 -2.94 -38.63
N GLU A 301 10.48 -3.61 -39.65
CA GLU A 301 9.80 -4.66 -40.40
C GLU A 301 9.36 -5.84 -39.52
N THR A 302 10.14 -6.18 -38.48
CA THR A 302 9.78 -7.24 -37.52
C THR A 302 8.54 -6.86 -36.72
N LEU A 303 8.50 -5.63 -36.19
CA LEU A 303 7.35 -5.15 -35.42
C LEU A 303 6.11 -5.00 -36.30
N ASP A 304 6.27 -4.47 -37.51
CA ASP A 304 5.16 -4.26 -38.46
C ASP A 304 4.56 -5.60 -38.93
N ARG A 305 5.37 -6.65 -39.13
CA ARG A 305 4.89 -7.95 -39.63
C ARG A 305 4.45 -8.93 -38.54
N HIS A 306 5.20 -9.02 -37.44
CA HIS A 306 5.01 -10.05 -36.42
C HIS A 306 4.38 -9.50 -35.13
N GLY A 307 4.40 -8.17 -34.95
CA GLY A 307 3.97 -7.49 -33.73
C GLY A 307 4.99 -7.63 -32.59
N ALA A 308 4.80 -6.82 -31.55
CA ALA A 308 5.69 -6.79 -30.38
C ALA A 308 5.72 -8.11 -29.60
N VAL A 309 4.62 -8.87 -29.61
CA VAL A 309 4.49 -10.17 -28.93
C VAL A 309 4.68 -11.29 -29.96
N SER A 310 5.95 -11.59 -30.26
CA SER A 310 6.36 -12.58 -31.26
C SER A 310 7.75 -13.16 -30.95
N ALA A 311 8.05 -14.32 -31.53
CA ALA A 311 9.35 -14.95 -31.42
C ALA A 311 10.46 -14.06 -31.99
N GLU A 312 10.18 -13.44 -33.13
CA GLU A 312 11.11 -12.59 -33.88
C GLU A 312 11.46 -11.33 -33.10
N THR A 313 10.46 -10.69 -32.47
CA THR A 313 10.71 -9.53 -31.62
C THR A 313 11.49 -9.92 -30.37
N ALA A 314 11.13 -11.01 -29.69
CA ALA A 314 11.87 -11.47 -28.52
C ALA A 314 13.34 -11.77 -28.86
N ARG A 315 13.58 -12.50 -29.94
CA ARG A 315 14.95 -12.80 -30.42
C ARG A 315 15.74 -11.52 -30.72
N ALA A 316 15.17 -10.60 -31.50
CA ALA A 316 15.82 -9.34 -31.84
C ALA A 316 16.10 -8.48 -30.60
N MET A 317 15.20 -8.48 -29.60
CA MET A 317 15.43 -7.80 -28.33
C MET A 317 16.60 -8.41 -27.55
N ALA A 318 16.74 -9.74 -27.54
CA ALA A 318 17.85 -10.42 -26.86
C ALA A 318 19.18 -10.16 -27.56
N GLU A 319 19.23 -10.26 -28.90
CA GLU A 319 20.41 -9.91 -29.71
C GLU A 319 20.82 -8.44 -29.50
N GLY A 320 19.84 -7.54 -29.46
CA GLY A 320 20.03 -6.13 -29.16
C GLY A 320 20.66 -5.89 -27.79
N ALA A 321 20.07 -6.49 -26.75
CA ALA A 321 20.59 -6.37 -25.39
C ALA A 321 22.00 -6.94 -25.26
N ARG A 322 22.27 -8.09 -25.90
CA ARG A 322 23.60 -8.70 -25.91
C ARG A 322 24.66 -7.74 -26.47
N ARG A 323 24.38 -7.18 -27.65
CA ARG A 323 25.27 -6.25 -28.35
C ARG A 323 25.46 -4.95 -27.56
N ASP A 324 24.37 -4.31 -27.14
CA ASP A 324 24.42 -2.95 -26.62
C ASP A 324 24.87 -2.88 -25.15
N LEU A 325 24.67 -3.96 -24.38
CA LEU A 325 25.21 -4.10 -23.02
C LEU A 325 26.62 -4.70 -22.99
N GLY A 326 27.09 -5.26 -24.11
CA GLY A 326 28.38 -5.95 -24.20
C GLY A 326 28.44 -7.15 -23.25
N VAL A 327 27.42 -8.00 -23.26
CA VAL A 327 27.30 -9.19 -22.41
C VAL A 327 27.46 -10.46 -23.24
N ASP A 328 27.80 -11.57 -22.60
CA ASP A 328 27.95 -12.86 -23.27
C ASP A 328 26.59 -13.50 -23.52
N VAL A 329 25.69 -13.42 -22.53
CA VAL A 329 24.33 -13.96 -22.59
C VAL A 329 23.30 -12.88 -22.25
N ALA A 330 22.28 -12.72 -23.08
CA ALA A 330 21.17 -11.82 -22.80
C ALA A 330 19.83 -12.54 -22.92
N VAL A 331 18.92 -12.25 -21.98
CA VAL A 331 17.53 -12.71 -22.04
C VAL A 331 16.60 -11.54 -22.35
N SER A 332 15.55 -11.79 -23.12
CA SER A 332 14.51 -10.80 -23.40
C SER A 332 13.12 -11.36 -23.10
N VAL A 333 12.18 -10.47 -22.78
CA VAL A 333 10.78 -10.86 -22.56
C VAL A 333 9.79 -9.86 -23.15
N THR A 334 8.81 -10.37 -23.90
CA THR A 334 7.71 -9.60 -24.49
C THR A 334 6.41 -10.42 -24.46
N GLY A 335 5.27 -9.80 -24.16
CA GLY A 335 4.06 -10.56 -23.83
C GLY A 335 2.91 -9.73 -23.28
N ILE A 336 1.77 -10.40 -23.07
CA ILE A 336 0.51 -9.80 -22.66
C ILE A 336 0.22 -10.20 -21.21
N ALA A 337 0.53 -9.32 -20.26
CA ALA A 337 0.28 -9.60 -18.84
C ALA A 337 -1.20 -9.42 -18.43
N GLY A 338 -2.04 -8.73 -19.23
CA GLY A 338 -3.43 -8.48 -18.87
C GLY A 338 -3.65 -7.27 -17.94
N PRO A 339 -4.90 -7.02 -17.49
CA PRO A 339 -6.10 -7.82 -17.77
C PRO A 339 -6.67 -7.63 -19.19
N GLY A 340 -6.18 -6.64 -19.96
CA GLY A 340 -6.52 -6.45 -21.37
C GLY A 340 -5.31 -6.65 -22.29
N GLY A 341 -5.51 -6.39 -23.58
CA GLY A 341 -4.45 -6.47 -24.59
C GLY A 341 -4.30 -7.83 -25.27
N ALA A 342 -5.28 -8.73 -25.10
CA ALA A 342 -5.37 -9.94 -25.92
C ALA A 342 -5.49 -9.57 -27.41
N GLU A 343 -4.77 -10.29 -28.26
CA GLU A 343 -4.85 -10.18 -29.72
C GLU A 343 -5.46 -11.49 -30.28
N PRO A 344 -6.00 -11.50 -31.51
CA PRO A 344 -6.42 -12.73 -32.16
C PRO A 344 -5.29 -13.77 -32.17
N GLY A 345 -5.50 -14.90 -31.47
CA GLY A 345 -4.50 -15.98 -31.34
C GLY A 345 -3.41 -15.75 -30.28
N LYS A 346 -3.48 -14.67 -29.48
CA LYS A 346 -2.55 -14.39 -28.36
C LYS A 346 -3.36 -13.93 -27.13
N PRO A 347 -3.88 -14.86 -26.32
CA PRO A 347 -4.63 -14.51 -25.12
C PRO A 347 -3.74 -13.80 -24.08
N VAL A 348 -4.38 -13.24 -23.05
CA VAL A 348 -3.66 -12.81 -21.84
C VAL A 348 -2.88 -14.00 -21.28
N GLY A 349 -1.61 -13.79 -20.93
CA GLY A 349 -0.69 -14.84 -20.50
C GLY A 349 0.29 -15.28 -21.59
N THR A 350 0.09 -14.91 -22.86
CA THR A 350 1.04 -15.19 -23.94
C THR A 350 2.33 -14.38 -23.77
N VAL A 351 3.46 -15.07 -23.62
CA VAL A 351 4.78 -14.48 -23.41
C VAL A 351 5.84 -15.18 -24.26
N TRP A 352 6.66 -14.40 -24.96
CA TRP A 352 7.86 -14.87 -25.62
C TRP A 352 9.09 -14.50 -24.81
N ILE A 353 9.95 -15.49 -24.58
CA ILE A 353 11.22 -15.34 -23.87
C ILE A 353 12.36 -15.62 -24.84
N GLY A 354 13.07 -14.57 -25.24
CA GLY A 354 14.22 -14.64 -26.12
C GLY A 354 15.51 -14.86 -25.34
N LEU A 355 16.48 -15.54 -25.94
CA LEU A 355 17.82 -15.73 -25.40
C LEU A 355 18.83 -15.52 -26.54
N ALA A 356 19.90 -14.80 -26.27
CA ALA A 356 21.00 -14.61 -27.22
C ALA A 356 22.35 -14.84 -26.54
N SER A 357 23.23 -15.57 -27.23
CA SER A 357 24.63 -15.77 -26.90
C SER A 357 25.49 -15.63 -28.17
N GLU A 358 26.78 -15.96 -28.12
CA GLU A 358 27.63 -15.88 -29.30
C GLU A 358 27.17 -16.84 -30.40
N GLY A 359 26.82 -16.31 -31.58
CA GLY A 359 26.40 -17.11 -32.73
C GLY A 359 25.02 -17.78 -32.59
N PHE A 360 24.32 -17.58 -31.47
CA PHE A 360 23.05 -18.23 -31.18
C PHE A 360 22.00 -17.21 -30.68
N ALA A 361 20.78 -17.32 -31.20
CA ALA A 361 19.63 -16.62 -30.65
C ALA A 361 18.34 -17.38 -30.93
N ASP A 362 17.54 -17.62 -29.90
CA ASP A 362 16.25 -18.29 -29.99
C ASP A 362 15.17 -17.56 -29.17
N ALA A 363 13.93 -18.03 -29.28
CA ALA A 363 12.83 -17.58 -28.44
C ALA A 363 11.87 -18.75 -28.16
N ARG A 364 11.38 -18.85 -26.92
CA ARG A 364 10.39 -19.85 -26.50
C ARG A 364 9.06 -19.18 -26.16
N LEU A 365 7.95 -19.78 -26.63
CA LEU A 365 6.59 -19.38 -26.29
C LEU A 365 6.19 -19.97 -24.96
N HIS A 366 5.57 -19.16 -24.12
CA HIS A 366 4.96 -19.55 -22.87
C HIS A 366 3.53 -19.01 -22.80
N GLU A 367 2.65 -19.80 -22.19
CA GLU A 367 1.29 -19.39 -21.85
C GLU A 367 1.13 -19.52 -20.35
N PHE A 368 1.12 -18.37 -19.66
CA PHE A 368 1.05 -18.34 -18.21
C PHE A 368 -0.38 -18.10 -17.72
N PRO A 369 -0.91 -18.95 -16.84
CA PRO A 369 -2.18 -18.69 -16.19
C PRO A 369 -2.07 -17.57 -15.15
N GLY A 370 -3.22 -17.02 -14.75
CA GLY A 370 -3.32 -16.12 -13.61
C GLY A 370 -3.47 -14.65 -13.97
N ASP A 371 -3.37 -13.80 -12.95
CA ASP A 371 -3.49 -12.35 -13.09
C ASP A 371 -2.19 -11.68 -13.59
N ARG A 372 -2.25 -10.36 -13.80
CA ARG A 372 -1.12 -9.56 -14.30
C ARG A 372 0.15 -9.72 -13.47
N THR A 373 0.04 -9.82 -12.16
CA THR A 373 1.21 -9.99 -11.29
C THR A 373 1.77 -11.39 -11.44
N GLN A 374 0.89 -12.40 -11.44
CA GLN A 374 1.29 -13.81 -11.57
C GLN A 374 1.95 -14.10 -12.93
N VAL A 375 1.42 -13.57 -14.04
CA VAL A 375 2.04 -13.71 -15.36
C VAL A 375 3.44 -13.08 -15.39
N ARG A 376 3.61 -11.88 -14.80
CA ARG A 376 4.91 -11.21 -14.73
C ARG A 376 5.93 -12.01 -13.91
N LEU A 377 5.55 -12.54 -12.75
CA LEU A 377 6.46 -13.30 -11.89
C LEU A 377 6.81 -14.69 -12.48
N GLN A 378 5.86 -15.37 -13.11
CA GLN A 378 6.14 -16.60 -13.87
C GLN A 378 7.11 -16.33 -15.04
N THR A 379 6.96 -15.19 -15.72
CA THR A 379 7.89 -14.75 -16.76
C THR A 379 9.31 -14.55 -16.20
N VAL A 380 9.44 -13.91 -15.03
CA VAL A 380 10.75 -13.73 -14.37
C VAL A 380 11.39 -15.09 -14.07
N ARG A 381 10.63 -16.01 -13.46
CA ARG A 381 11.11 -17.35 -13.16
C ARG A 381 11.60 -18.08 -14.41
N ALA A 382 10.80 -18.06 -15.49
CA ALA A 382 11.14 -18.74 -16.73
C ALA A 382 12.37 -18.11 -17.41
N ALA A 383 12.50 -16.78 -17.40
CA ALA A 383 13.65 -16.08 -17.94
C ALA A 383 14.94 -16.39 -17.16
N LEU A 384 14.89 -16.40 -15.82
CA LEU A 384 16.02 -16.82 -14.99
C LEU A 384 16.40 -18.30 -15.26
N GLY A 385 15.40 -19.18 -15.42
CA GLY A 385 15.63 -20.57 -15.83
C GLY A 385 16.38 -20.68 -17.16
N ARG A 386 15.95 -19.91 -18.18
CA ARG A 386 16.63 -19.89 -19.49
C ARG A 386 18.06 -19.36 -19.41
N LEU A 387 18.31 -18.32 -18.60
CA LEU A 387 19.68 -17.84 -18.37
C LEU A 387 20.54 -18.93 -17.73
N LYS A 388 20.02 -19.62 -16.71
CA LYS A 388 20.74 -20.70 -16.03
C LYS A 388 21.11 -21.83 -17.00
N GLU A 389 20.12 -22.35 -17.74
CA GLU A 389 20.33 -23.39 -18.77
C GLU A 389 21.45 -22.98 -19.74
N ALA A 390 21.39 -21.76 -20.27
CA ALA A 390 22.34 -21.26 -21.24
C ALA A 390 23.78 -21.12 -20.69
N LEU A 391 23.93 -20.84 -19.40
CA LEU A 391 25.22 -20.68 -18.75
C LEU A 391 25.83 -22.02 -18.32
N GLU A 392 25.01 -23.01 -18.03
CA GLU A 392 25.44 -24.37 -17.71
C GLU A 392 25.88 -25.14 -18.97
N ASP A 393 25.25 -24.88 -20.12
CA ASP A 393 25.58 -25.51 -21.41
C ASP A 393 26.96 -25.07 -21.98
N VAL A 394 27.57 -24.00 -21.47
CA VAL A 394 28.91 -23.53 -21.90
C VAL A 394 30.04 -24.45 -21.38
N GLU A 395 29.77 -25.33 -20.41
CA GLU A 395 30.73 -26.29 -19.86
C GLU A 395 30.81 -27.64 -20.61
N ALA A 396 29.95 -27.89 -21.60
CA ALA A 396 29.90 -29.14 -22.38
C ALA A 396 30.52 -29.00 -23.78
#